data_AF-A0A3B8L1J6-F1
#
_entry.id   AF-A0A3B8L1J6-F1
#
_cell.length_a   1.000
_cell.length_b   1.000
_cell.length_c   1.000
_cell.angle_alpha   90.00
_cell.angle_beta   90.00
_cell.angle_gamma   90.00
#
_symmetry.space_group_name_H-M   'P 1'
#
loop_
_entity.id
_entity.type
_entity.pdbx_description
1 polymer ?
#
loop_
_entity_poly.entity_id
_entity_poly.type
_entity_poly.pdbx_seq_one_letter_code
_entity_poly.pdbx_strand_id
1 'polypeptide(L)'
;GTVVNTALSIDHRVAVNLNYTLSPEVMNFCINECGIKTVLTSRAFMEKRPFEPDDAKLVFLEDLMEKVTGWDKAVGAIQAKLL
;
A
#
# COMPACT_ATOMS: atom_id res chain seq x y z
N GLY A 1 -6.12 -1.46 -4.88
CA GLY A 1 -5.98 -2.86 -4.43
C GLY A 1 -5.06 -3.64 -5.36
N THR A 2 -5.60 -4.22 -6.42
CA THR A 2 -4.89 -5.19 -7.28
C THR A 2 -3.50 -4.76 -7.75
N VAL A 3 -3.37 -3.57 -8.36
CA VAL A 3 -2.08 -3.08 -8.87
C VAL A 3 -1.03 -2.95 -7.77
N VAL A 4 -1.42 -2.49 -6.57
CA VAL A 4 -0.52 -2.37 -5.41
C VAL A 4 -0.09 -3.75 -4.94
N ASN A 5 -1.01 -4.71 -4.85
CA ASN A 5 -0.68 -6.08 -4.42
C ASN A 5 0.29 -6.75 -5.41
N THR A 6 0.09 -6.53 -6.71
CA THR A 6 1.02 -6.99 -7.75
C THR A 6 2.38 -6.32 -7.62
N ALA A 7 2.42 -5.00 -7.44
CA ALA A 7 3.68 -4.27 -7.26
C ALA A 7 4.47 -4.76 -6.03
N LEU A 8 3.78 -4.99 -4.90
CA LEU A 8 4.40 -5.57 -3.69
C LEU A 8 4.97 -6.96 -3.96
N SER A 9 4.26 -7.79 -4.74
CA SER A 9 4.73 -9.13 -5.09
C SER A 9 6.00 -9.08 -5.97
N ILE A 10 6.05 -8.13 -6.91
CA ILE A 10 7.24 -7.87 -7.75
C ILE A 10 8.41 -7.36 -6.89
N ASP A 11 8.13 -6.57 -5.85
CA ASP A 11 9.11 -6.09 -4.86
C ASP A 11 9.47 -7.15 -3.79
N HIS A 12 9.09 -8.41 -3.98
CA HIS A 12 9.31 -9.52 -3.04
C HIS A 12 8.76 -9.26 -1.63
N ARG A 13 7.65 -8.52 -1.52
CA ARG A 13 6.93 -8.25 -0.27
C ARG A 13 5.60 -9.01 -0.23
N VAL A 14 5.25 -9.48 0.95
CA VAL A 14 3.93 -10.07 1.21
C VAL A 14 2.91 -8.96 1.41
N ALA A 15 1.88 -8.94 0.57
CA ALA A 15 0.76 -8.02 0.71
C ALA A 15 -0.27 -8.55 1.73
N VAL A 16 -0.56 -7.78 2.77
CA VAL A 16 -1.63 -8.06 3.73
C VAL A 16 -2.76 -7.07 3.52
N ASN A 17 -3.94 -7.56 3.11
CA ASN A 17 -5.12 -6.73 2.93
C ASN A 17 -5.89 -6.63 4.25
N LEU A 18 -5.90 -5.45 4.86
CA LEU A 18 -6.66 -5.18 6.07
C LEU A 18 -8.16 -5.11 5.76
N ASN A 19 -8.97 -5.69 6.65
CA ASN A 19 -10.42 -5.67 6.52
C ASN A 19 -11.04 -4.52 7.32
N TYR A 20 -11.44 -3.46 6.60
CA TYR A 20 -12.02 -2.24 7.16
C TYR A 20 -13.50 -2.37 7.60
N THR A 21 -14.09 -3.57 7.54
CA THR A 21 -15.38 -3.83 8.20
C THR A 21 -15.20 -4.29 9.65
N LEU A 22 -13.96 -4.59 10.06
CA LEU A 22 -13.63 -4.96 11.44
C LEU A 22 -13.50 -3.70 12.31
N SER A 23 -13.53 -3.89 13.62
CA SER A 23 -13.27 -2.78 14.54
C SER A 23 -11.81 -2.31 14.44
N PRO A 24 -11.53 -1.05 14.80
CA PRO A 24 -10.17 -0.54 14.86
C PRO A 24 -9.24 -1.38 15.73
N GLU A 25 -9.72 -1.92 16.87
CA GLU A 25 -8.88 -2.75 17.74
C GLU A 25 -8.44 -4.04 17.03
N VAL A 26 -9.34 -4.67 16.29
CA VAL A 26 -9.01 -5.90 15.54
C VAL A 26 -8.08 -5.59 14.37
N MET A 27 -8.25 -4.45 13.70
CA MET A 27 -7.33 -4.02 12.66
C MET A 27 -5.92 -3.76 13.21
N ASN A 28 -5.79 -3.04 14.33
CA ASN A 28 -4.49 -2.79 14.98
C ASN A 28 -3.86 -4.09 15.51
N PHE A 29 -4.66 -5.02 16.04
CA PHE A 29 -4.19 -6.35 16.38
C PHE A 29 -3.56 -7.07 15.17
N CYS A 30 -4.25 -7.11 14.03
CA CYS A 30 -3.73 -7.73 12.81
C CYS A 30 -2.46 -7.03 12.29
N ILE A 31 -2.40 -5.70 12.35
CA ILE A 31 -1.21 -4.92 11.98
C ILE A 31 -0.02 -5.33 12.83
N ASN A 32 -0.20 -5.41 14.15
CA ASN A 32 0.85 -5.75 15.09
C ASN A 32 1.30 -7.20 14.96
N GLU A 33 0.35 -8.13 14.87
CA GLU A 33 0.63 -9.57 14.71
C GLU A 33 1.36 -9.87 13.39
N CYS A 34 0.98 -9.19 12.31
CA CYS A 34 1.65 -9.33 11.02
C CYS A 34 2.93 -8.49 10.91
N GLY A 35 3.31 -7.73 11.95
CA GLY A 35 4.50 -6.88 11.95
C GLY A 35 4.49 -5.77 10.89
N ILE A 36 3.30 -5.30 10.48
CA ILE A 36 3.14 -4.31 9.42
C ILE A 36 3.66 -2.95 9.91
N LYS A 37 4.64 -2.37 9.19
CA LYS A 37 5.20 -1.04 9.48
C LYS A 37 4.67 0.06 8.60
N THR A 38 4.02 -0.30 7.50
CA THR A 38 3.50 0.66 6.52
C THR A 38 2.20 0.14 5.94
N VAL A 39 1.18 1.00 5.95
CA VAL A 39 -0.13 0.72 5.37
C VAL A 39 -0.30 1.64 4.15
N LEU A 40 -0.45 1.02 2.98
CA LEU A 40 -0.71 1.73 1.72
C LEU A 40 -2.21 1.97 1.58
N THR A 41 -2.61 3.22 1.35
CA THR A 41 -4.02 3.60 1.18
C THR A 41 -4.19 4.77 0.20
N SER A 42 -5.42 5.15 -0.10
CA SER A 42 -5.74 6.35 -0.87
C SER A 42 -6.54 7.34 -0.03
N ARG A 43 -6.43 8.64 -0.34
CA ARG A 43 -7.21 9.68 0.37
C ARG A 43 -8.71 9.45 0.18
N ALA A 44 -9.12 9.13 -1.05
CA ALA A 44 -10.51 8.82 -1.38
C ALA A 44 -11.07 7.60 -0.60
N PHE A 45 -10.23 6.64 -0.22
CA PHE A 45 -10.65 5.52 0.61
C PHE A 45 -10.77 5.94 2.08
N MET A 46 -9.76 6.66 2.59
CA MET A 46 -9.72 7.17 3.95
C MET A 46 -10.85 8.15 4.28
N GLU A 47 -11.32 8.93 3.31
CA GLU A 47 -12.50 9.80 3.46
C GLU A 47 -13.78 8.99 3.75
N LYS A 48 -13.91 7.79 3.17
CA LYS A 48 -15.07 6.92 3.35
C LYS A 48 -14.95 6.01 4.57
N ARG A 49 -13.71 5.65 4.92
CA ARG A 49 -13.36 4.72 6.00
C ARG A 49 -12.15 5.26 6.75
N PRO A 50 -12.35 6.23 7.65
CA PRO A 50 -11.27 6.80 8.44
C PRO A 50 -10.68 5.73 9.36
N PHE A 51 -9.36 5.57 9.32
CA PHE A 51 -8.61 4.66 10.18
C PHE A 51 -7.16 5.13 10.33
N GLU A 52 -6.72 5.34 11.56
CA GLU A 52 -5.34 5.68 11.88
C GLU A 52 -4.72 4.50 12.63
N PRO A 53 -3.70 3.82 12.06
CA PRO A 53 -2.99 2.75 12.75
C PRO A 53 -2.17 3.27 13.94
N ASP A 54 -2.13 2.51 15.03
CA ASP A 54 -1.38 2.89 16.23
C ASP A 54 0.14 2.86 15.99
N ASP A 55 0.63 1.77 15.38
CA ASP A 55 2.07 1.46 15.24
C ASP A 55 2.53 1.29 13.79
N ALA A 56 1.80 1.85 12.82
CA ALA A 56 2.15 1.76 11.40
C ALA A 56 1.99 3.10 10.67
N LYS A 57 2.91 3.37 9.73
CA LYS A 57 2.85 4.59 8.93
C LYS A 57 1.82 4.46 7.81
N LEU A 58 0.91 5.43 7.69
CA LEU A 58 0.09 5.58 6.50
C LEU A 58 0.88 6.22 5.36
N VAL A 59 0.80 5.60 4.18
CA VAL A 59 1.36 6.13 2.94
C VAL A 59 0.25 6.21 1.89
N PHE A 60 0.03 7.41 1.38
CA PHE A 60 -0.97 7.67 0.36
C PHE A 60 -0.41 7.41 -1.03
N LEU A 61 -1.17 6.69 -1.86
CA LEU A 61 -0.77 6.38 -3.23
C LEU A 61 -0.63 7.65 -4.08
N GLU A 62 -1.44 8.67 -3.79
CA GLU A 62 -1.38 9.99 -4.43
C GLU A 62 0.01 10.62 -4.28
N ASP A 63 0.58 10.60 -3.08
CA ASP A 63 1.90 11.16 -2.78
C ASP A 63 3.04 10.38 -3.46
N LEU A 64 2.81 9.11 -3.81
CA LEU A 64 3.75 8.30 -4.58
C LEU A 64 3.69 8.66 -6.07
N MET A 65 2.49 8.89 -6.61
CA MET A 65 2.31 9.24 -8.03
C MET A 65 3.02 10.55 -8.38
N GLU A 66 3.03 11.53 -7.49
CA GLU A 66 3.73 12.81 -7.68
C GLU A 66 5.25 12.65 -7.79
N LYS A 67 5.81 11.57 -7.25
CA LYS A 67 7.25 11.28 -7.28
C LYS A 67 7.70 10.50 -8.51
N VAL A 68 6.77 9.89 -9.25
CA VAL A 68 7.10 9.07 -10.43
C VAL A 68 7.46 9.96 -11.61
N THR A 69 8.70 9.88 -12.05
CA THR A 69 9.20 10.65 -13.19
C THR A 69 8.96 9.95 -14.53
N GLY A 70 9.18 10.67 -15.63
CA GLY A 70 9.16 10.08 -16.98
C GLY A 70 10.24 9.01 -17.18
N TRP A 71 11.38 9.15 -16.49
CA TRP A 71 12.47 8.16 -16.56
C TRP A 71 12.10 6.86 -15.86
N ASP A 72 11.44 6.93 -14.70
CA ASP A 72 10.95 5.74 -13.98
C ASP A 72 9.97 4.94 -14.84
N LYS A 73 9.10 5.63 -15.60
CA LYS A 73 8.18 5.00 -16.55
C LYS A 73 8.91 4.32 -17.70
N ALA A 74 9.95 4.96 -18.25
CA ALA A 74 10.75 4.37 -19.32
C ALA A 74 11.49 3.11 -18.85
N VAL A 75 12.14 3.17 -17.68
CA VAL A 75 12.80 2.02 -17.07
C VAL A 75 11.80 0.90 -16.80
N GLY A 76 10.65 1.21 -16.20
CA GLY A 76 9.60 0.21 -15.94
C GLY A 76 9.07 -0.45 -17.21
N ALA A 77 8.91 0.30 -18.31
CA ALA A 77 8.49 -0.24 -19.59
C ALA A 77 9.54 -1.17 -20.22
N ILE A 78 10.83 -0.85 -20.07
CA ILE A 78 11.94 -1.70 -20.51
C ILE A 78 11.95 -2.99 -19.70
N GLN A 79 11.87 -2.89 -18.36
CA GLN A 79 11.83 -4.04 -17.47
C GLN A 79 10.65 -4.96 -17.81
N ALA A 80 9.44 -4.42 -17.98
CA ALA A 80 8.26 -5.24 -18.28
C ALA A 80 8.26 -5.91 -19.67
N LYS A 81 9.08 -5.44 -20.62
CA LYS A 81 9.12 -5.97 -21.99
C LYS A 81 10.33 -6.86 -22.28
N LEU A 82 11.44 -6.64 -21.57
CA LEU A 82 12.73 -7.27 -21.88
C LEU A 82 13.28 -8.14 -20.73
N LEU A 83 12.69 -8.07 -19.53
CA LEU A 83 12.97 -8.93 -18.38
C LEU A 83 11.72 -9.74 -18.01
#